data_AF-A0A172TDD6-F1
#
_entry.id   AF-A0A172TDD6-F1
#
_cell.length_a   1.000
_cell.length_b   1.000
_cell.length_c   1.000
_cell.angle_alpha   90.00
_cell.angle_beta   90.00
_cell.angle_gamma   90.00
#
_symmetry.space_group_name_H-M   'P 1'
#
loop_
_entity.id
_entity.type
_entity.pdbx_description
1 polymer ?
#
loop_
_entity_poly.entity_id
_entity_poly.type
_entity_poly.pdbx_seq_one_letter_code
_entity_poly.pdbx_strand_id
1 'polypeptide(L)'
;MLSVPLLFAALFSYPDPAGDARGDGGYVLPTRPAISGDALDLREFRAEALGNAAKKSLPLLQGTAKPSAGMRFTVGLGRIENPWGLPSGFSASVVDIFVKSPLGTVRTLGNLGLNVRGAGGWHYHVRVTGAGATLEGLPTAQESAAAVGQKPVPMAAPTVTIEGTNLIIDTAIPSGQYAYWVTSSVYSPLSADGILRPSTGTDTSALQASRASAPAPVDVLAAPDDTAVYTLDTLAPVGETRDSRTLLLAAVGGVGLLLTVGATVLVWRRRGV
;
A
#
# COMPACT_ATOMS: atom_id res chain seq x y z
N MET A 1 -10.67 39.07 12.75
CA MET A 1 -10.96 38.01 11.76
C MET A 1 -10.01 36.86 12.06
N LEU A 2 -10.52 35.75 12.62
CA LEU A 2 -9.68 34.56 12.88
C LEU A 2 -9.48 33.82 11.56
N SER A 3 -8.24 33.76 11.08
CA SER A 3 -7.85 32.84 10.01
C SER A 3 -7.86 31.42 10.54
N VAL A 4 -8.79 30.60 10.05
CA VAL A 4 -8.77 29.15 10.25
C VAL A 4 -7.65 28.58 9.36
N PRO A 5 -6.61 27.95 9.91
CA PRO A 5 -5.67 27.21 9.07
C PRO A 5 -6.42 26.00 8.52
N LEU A 6 -6.70 26.02 7.21
CA LEU A 6 -7.06 24.82 6.45
C LEU A 6 -5.85 23.88 6.52
N LEU A 7 -5.91 22.91 7.43
CA LEU A 7 -5.03 21.75 7.41
C LEU A 7 -5.37 20.97 6.15
N PHE A 8 -4.57 21.16 5.10
CA PHE A 8 -4.59 20.29 3.94
C PHE A 8 -4.27 18.87 4.41
N ALA A 9 -5.26 17.97 4.32
CA ALA A 9 -4.99 16.54 4.47
C ALA A 9 -3.90 16.17 3.47
N ALA A 10 -2.84 15.51 3.94
CA ALA A 10 -1.78 15.04 3.06
C ALA A 10 -2.39 13.97 2.14
N LEU A 11 -2.65 14.37 0.90
CA LEU A 11 -3.16 13.52 -0.16
C LEU A 11 -1.98 13.11 -1.05
N PHE A 12 -1.72 11.81 -1.12
CA PHE A 12 -0.92 11.20 -2.18
C PHE A 12 -1.86 10.72 -3.28
N SER A 13 -1.49 10.95 -4.54
CA SER A 13 -2.25 10.49 -5.72
C SER A 13 -1.25 10.04 -6.76
N TYR A 14 -1.47 8.86 -7.34
CA TYR A 14 -0.62 8.30 -8.38
C TYR A 14 -1.52 7.69 -9.47
N PRO A 15 -1.50 8.24 -10.70
CA PRO A 15 -2.25 7.68 -11.82
C PRO A 15 -1.53 6.45 -12.38
N ASP A 16 -2.30 5.53 -12.95
CA ASP A 16 -1.79 4.37 -13.66
C ASP A 16 -2.28 4.39 -15.11
N PRO A 17 -1.49 3.93 -16.10
CA PRO A 17 -1.92 3.88 -17.49
C PRO A 17 -3.17 3.02 -17.71
N ALA A 18 -3.77 3.16 -18.88
CA ALA A 18 -4.92 2.36 -19.26
C ALA A 18 -4.48 1.16 -20.09
N GLY A 19 -5.08 -0.01 -19.83
CA GLY A 19 -5.00 -1.18 -20.71
C GLY A 19 -3.75 -2.05 -20.53
N ASP A 20 -3.07 -1.93 -19.40
CA ASP A 20 -1.84 -2.66 -19.03
C ASP A 20 -2.06 -3.82 -18.04
N ALA A 21 -3.31 -4.19 -17.76
CA ALA A 21 -3.69 -5.36 -16.97
C ALA A 21 -3.41 -6.73 -17.64
N ARG A 22 -2.19 -6.93 -18.14
CA ARG A 22 -1.73 -8.14 -18.84
C ARG A 22 -0.34 -8.61 -18.41
N GLY A 23 0.14 -8.16 -17.26
CA GLY A 23 1.43 -8.54 -16.71
C GLY A 23 2.59 -8.09 -17.59
N ASP A 24 3.37 -9.04 -18.10
CA ASP A 24 4.41 -8.81 -19.12
C ASP A 24 3.84 -8.62 -20.55
N GLY A 25 2.52 -8.50 -20.69
CA GLY A 25 1.79 -8.51 -21.95
C GLY A 25 1.44 -9.93 -22.44
N GLY A 26 1.94 -10.98 -21.78
CA GLY A 26 1.74 -12.38 -22.14
C GLY A 26 0.63 -13.08 -21.37
N TYR A 27 -0.01 -12.41 -20.41
CA TYR A 27 -1.04 -13.06 -19.58
C TYR A 27 -2.34 -13.21 -20.37
N VAL A 28 -2.94 -14.39 -20.29
CA VAL A 28 -4.28 -14.66 -20.84
C VAL A 28 -5.25 -14.87 -19.67
N LEU A 29 -6.26 -14.00 -19.62
CA LEU A 29 -7.25 -14.02 -18.55
C LEU A 29 -8.20 -15.22 -18.67
N PRO A 30 -8.77 -15.68 -17.53
CA PRO A 30 -9.81 -16.69 -17.54
C PRO A 30 -11.01 -16.25 -18.39
N THR A 31 -11.57 -17.21 -19.12
CA THR A 31 -12.83 -17.05 -19.87
C THR A 31 -14.01 -17.70 -19.13
N ARG A 32 -13.76 -18.40 -18.02
CA ARG A 32 -14.77 -19.07 -17.18
C ARG A 32 -14.49 -18.95 -15.67
N PRO A 33 -15.22 -18.09 -14.94
CA PRO A 33 -16.06 -17.02 -15.49
C PRO A 33 -15.21 -16.04 -16.30
N ALA A 34 -15.81 -15.37 -17.27
CA ALA A 34 -15.10 -14.34 -18.03
C ALA A 34 -14.82 -13.15 -17.12
N ILE A 35 -13.57 -12.68 -17.14
CA ILE A 35 -13.11 -11.50 -16.40
C ILE A 35 -12.51 -10.53 -17.41
N SER A 36 -13.00 -9.30 -17.45
CA SER A 36 -12.44 -8.30 -18.36
C SER A 36 -11.10 -7.77 -17.85
N GLY A 37 -10.21 -7.38 -18.77
CA GLY A 37 -8.97 -6.70 -18.41
C GLY A 37 -9.26 -5.41 -17.63
N ASP A 38 -10.28 -4.64 -18.05
CA ASP A 38 -10.70 -3.41 -17.38
C ASP A 38 -11.08 -3.61 -15.90
N ALA A 39 -11.54 -4.81 -15.51
CA ALA A 39 -11.87 -5.12 -14.12
C ALA A 39 -10.65 -5.33 -13.22
N LEU A 40 -9.49 -5.55 -13.83
CA LEU A 40 -8.21 -5.79 -13.18
C LEU A 40 -7.26 -4.58 -13.32
N ASP A 41 -7.56 -3.70 -14.27
CA ASP A 41 -6.82 -2.52 -14.68
C ASP A 41 -6.91 -1.40 -13.64
N LEU A 42 -5.79 -1.13 -12.98
CA LEU A 42 -5.59 -0.05 -12.05
C LEU A 42 -5.56 1.27 -12.83
N ARG A 43 -6.19 2.31 -12.28
CA ARG A 43 -6.28 3.64 -12.93
C ARG A 43 -5.73 4.75 -12.09
N GLU A 44 -5.92 4.60 -10.78
CA GLU A 44 -5.44 5.57 -9.84
C GLU A 44 -5.33 4.93 -8.47
N PHE A 45 -4.31 5.34 -7.73
CA PHE A 45 -4.25 5.13 -6.30
C PHE A 45 -4.17 6.46 -5.58
N ARG A 46 -5.03 6.65 -4.57
CA ARG A 46 -4.95 7.77 -3.64
C ARG A 46 -4.80 7.26 -2.22
N ALA A 47 -3.99 7.97 -1.44
CA ALA A 47 -3.88 7.76 -0.01
C ALA A 47 -4.06 9.07 0.73
N GLU A 48 -4.99 9.11 1.68
CA GLU A 48 -5.28 10.28 2.48
C GLU A 48 -5.35 9.94 3.98
N ALA A 49 -4.81 10.84 4.80
CA ALA A 49 -5.00 10.76 6.24
C ALA A 49 -6.45 11.13 6.58
N LEU A 50 -7.17 10.20 7.21
CA LEU A 50 -8.43 10.53 7.88
C LEU A 50 -8.09 11.38 9.09
N GLY A 51 -8.34 12.69 8.99
CA GLY A 51 -8.05 13.62 10.06
C GLY A 51 -8.69 13.17 11.36
N ASN A 52 -8.03 13.44 12.50
CA ASN A 52 -8.65 13.25 13.80
C ASN A 52 -9.96 14.04 13.83
N ALA A 53 -11.11 13.37 13.84
CA ALA A 53 -12.36 14.05 14.12
C ALA A 53 -12.16 14.90 15.38
N ALA A 54 -12.46 16.19 15.29
CA ALA A 54 -12.31 17.11 16.41
C ALA A 54 -12.91 16.44 17.67
N LYS A 55 -12.16 16.40 18.78
CA LYS A 55 -12.50 15.77 20.07
C LYS A 55 -13.79 16.31 20.75
N LYS A 56 -14.74 16.90 20.01
CA LYS A 56 -15.92 17.62 20.50
C LYS A 56 -17.24 17.23 19.84
N SER A 57 -17.35 16.08 19.17
CA SER A 57 -18.68 15.53 18.86
C SER A 57 -19.18 14.74 20.07
N LEU A 58 -20.11 15.34 20.82
CA LEU A 58 -20.90 14.66 21.85
C LEU A 58 -21.54 13.39 21.25
N PRO A 59 -21.53 12.25 21.96
CA PRO A 59 -22.13 11.02 21.46
C PRO A 59 -23.65 11.14 21.60
N LEU A 60 -24.34 11.42 20.51
CA LEU A 60 -25.79 11.21 20.42
C LEU A 60 -26.05 10.24 19.27
N LEU A 61 -26.51 9.05 19.69
CA LEU A 61 -27.08 7.95 18.91
C LEU A 61 -26.11 6.92 18.32
N GLN A 62 -26.28 5.70 18.83
CA GLN A 62 -25.58 4.46 18.49
C GLN A 62 -25.93 3.98 17.08
N GLY A 63 -24.92 3.50 16.36
CA GLY A 63 -25.06 2.67 15.17
C GLY A 63 -23.97 2.98 14.16
N THR A 64 -22.91 2.17 14.13
CA THR A 64 -21.79 2.21 13.17
C THR A 64 -20.80 3.38 13.34
N ALA A 65 -19.93 3.28 14.34
CA ALA A 65 -18.79 4.19 14.46
C ALA A 65 -17.79 3.90 13.31
N LYS A 66 -17.80 4.75 12.28
CA LYS A 66 -16.77 4.78 11.23
C LYS A 66 -15.43 5.14 11.89
N PRO A 67 -14.31 4.46 11.59
CA PRO A 67 -13.01 4.80 12.16
C PRO A 67 -12.69 6.26 11.85
N SER A 68 -12.62 7.09 12.90
CA SER A 68 -12.43 8.54 12.79
C SER A 68 -10.96 8.95 12.76
N ALA A 69 -10.05 7.99 12.58
CA ALA A 69 -8.61 8.16 12.53
C ALA A 69 -8.01 7.01 11.71
N GLY A 70 -6.98 7.31 10.92
CA GLY A 70 -6.24 6.32 10.15
C GLY A 70 -5.89 6.79 8.74
N MET A 71 -5.76 5.85 7.82
CA MET A 71 -5.56 6.12 6.38
C MET A 71 -6.79 5.63 5.61
N ARG A 72 -7.25 6.45 4.66
CA ARG A 72 -8.14 6.02 3.57
C ARG A 72 -7.32 5.81 2.32
N PHE A 73 -7.56 4.68 1.66
CA PHE A 73 -7.08 4.42 0.32
C PHE A 73 -8.24 4.45 -0.67
N THR A 74 -8.01 5.04 -1.83
CA THR A 74 -8.93 4.98 -2.96
C THR A 74 -8.20 4.30 -4.11
N VAL A 75 -8.73 3.17 -4.57
CA VAL A 75 -8.20 2.44 -5.72
C VAL A 75 -9.21 2.56 -6.86
N GLY A 76 -8.85 3.33 -7.88
CA GLY A 76 -9.62 3.42 -9.11
C GLY A 76 -9.29 2.25 -10.01
N LEU A 77 -10.32 1.56 -10.48
CA LEU A 77 -10.23 0.51 -11.49
C LEU A 77 -10.87 0.96 -12.80
N GLY A 78 -10.54 0.31 -13.91
CA GLY A 78 -11.21 0.53 -15.20
C GLY A 78 -12.70 0.21 -15.11
N ARG A 79 -13.04 -0.84 -14.36
CA ARG A 79 -14.43 -1.26 -14.07
C ARG A 79 -14.50 -2.05 -12.76
N ILE A 80 -15.66 -2.01 -12.11
CA ILE A 80 -16.03 -2.96 -11.05
C ILE A 80 -16.85 -4.09 -11.66
N GLU A 81 -16.38 -5.34 -11.49
CA GLU A 81 -17.11 -6.53 -11.90
C GLU A 81 -17.28 -7.51 -10.73
N ASN A 82 -18.39 -8.25 -10.76
CA ASN A 82 -18.74 -9.25 -9.76
C ASN A 82 -19.10 -10.61 -10.43
N PRO A 83 -18.16 -11.22 -11.18
CA PRO A 83 -18.41 -12.47 -11.91
C PRO A 83 -18.83 -13.64 -11.01
N TRP A 84 -18.52 -13.58 -9.71
CA TRP A 84 -18.87 -14.60 -8.72
C TRP A 84 -20.11 -14.26 -7.89
N GLY A 85 -20.77 -13.13 -8.16
CA GLY A 85 -22.01 -12.74 -7.46
C GLY A 85 -21.85 -12.57 -5.95
N LEU A 86 -20.66 -12.15 -5.48
CA LEU A 86 -20.38 -11.98 -4.07
C LEU A 86 -21.14 -10.77 -3.48
N PRO A 87 -21.53 -10.81 -2.19
CA PRO A 87 -22.36 -9.77 -1.57
C PRO A 87 -21.72 -8.37 -1.53
N SER A 88 -20.40 -8.28 -1.64
CA SER A 88 -19.66 -7.02 -1.69
C SER A 88 -19.90 -6.21 -2.97
N GLY A 89 -20.51 -6.81 -4.00
CA GLY A 89 -20.72 -6.16 -5.30
C GLY A 89 -19.49 -6.13 -6.20
N PHE A 90 -18.41 -6.79 -5.80
CA PHE A 90 -17.12 -6.86 -6.51
C PHE A 90 -16.50 -8.24 -6.28
N SER A 91 -15.94 -8.85 -7.31
CA SER A 91 -15.25 -10.15 -7.17
C SER A 91 -14.29 -10.48 -8.30
N ALA A 92 -13.98 -9.55 -9.20
CA ALA A 92 -13.09 -9.83 -10.31
C ALA A 92 -11.61 -9.78 -9.89
N SER A 93 -11.23 -8.75 -9.12
CA SER A 93 -9.85 -8.58 -8.67
C SER A 93 -9.65 -8.83 -7.17
N VAL A 94 -8.40 -9.06 -6.82
CA VAL A 94 -7.83 -8.94 -5.48
C VAL A 94 -6.88 -7.76 -5.52
N VAL A 95 -7.13 -6.77 -4.66
CA VAL A 95 -6.30 -5.59 -4.54
C VAL A 95 -5.45 -5.73 -3.28
N ASP A 96 -4.14 -5.82 -3.46
CA ASP A 96 -3.17 -5.78 -2.36
C ASP A 96 -2.50 -4.41 -2.32
N ILE A 97 -2.43 -3.82 -1.12
CA ILE A 97 -1.74 -2.55 -0.84
C ILE A 97 -0.74 -2.81 0.27
N PHE A 98 0.54 -2.82 -0.08
CA PHE A 98 1.63 -2.90 0.89
C PHE A 98 2.13 -1.50 1.20
N VAL A 99 2.19 -1.16 2.48
CA VAL A 99 2.56 0.18 2.96
C VAL A 99 3.99 0.14 3.49
N LYS A 100 4.88 0.85 2.80
CA LYS A 100 6.27 1.08 3.23
C LYS A 100 6.30 2.10 4.35
N SER A 101 6.98 1.77 5.43
CA SER A 101 7.36 2.72 6.48
C SER A 101 8.85 2.56 6.81
N PRO A 102 9.46 3.50 7.55
CA PRO A 102 10.84 3.34 8.01
C PRO A 102 11.11 2.08 8.84
N LEU A 103 10.06 1.51 9.46
CA LEU A 103 10.13 0.29 10.27
C LEU A 103 9.83 -0.98 9.47
N GLY A 104 9.45 -0.86 8.19
CA GLY A 104 9.09 -1.99 7.36
C GLY A 104 10.30 -2.84 6.97
N THR A 105 10.21 -4.15 7.19
CA THR A 105 11.33 -5.09 6.95
C THR A 105 10.95 -6.26 6.04
N VAL A 106 9.67 -6.50 5.79
CA VAL A 106 9.23 -7.63 4.95
C VAL A 106 9.43 -7.29 3.49
N ARG A 107 10.21 -8.12 2.80
CA ARG A 107 10.63 -7.88 1.41
C ARG A 107 9.82 -8.64 0.37
N THR A 108 9.15 -9.71 0.76
CA THR A 108 8.23 -10.46 -0.11
C THR A 108 6.87 -9.78 -0.10
N LEU A 109 6.28 -9.50 -1.26
CA LEU A 109 4.93 -8.93 -1.37
C LEU A 109 3.91 -10.06 -1.21
N GLY A 110 3.66 -10.43 0.04
CA GLY A 110 2.82 -11.56 0.41
C GLY A 110 3.26 -12.85 -0.31
N ASN A 111 2.32 -13.52 -0.94
CA ASN A 111 2.52 -14.69 -1.78
C ASN A 111 2.26 -14.37 -3.26
N LEU A 112 2.49 -13.12 -3.68
CA LEU A 112 2.24 -12.66 -5.05
C LEU A 112 3.32 -13.08 -6.05
N GLY A 113 4.41 -13.69 -5.59
CA GLY A 113 5.57 -13.95 -6.45
C GLY A 113 6.37 -12.68 -6.78
N LEU A 114 6.20 -11.60 -6.01
CA LEU A 114 6.94 -10.35 -6.15
C LEU A 114 7.76 -10.04 -4.89
N ASN A 115 8.86 -9.33 -5.07
CA ASN A 115 9.70 -8.79 -4.01
C ASN A 115 9.80 -7.26 -4.10
N VAL A 116 10.13 -6.60 -2.99
CA VAL A 116 10.41 -5.17 -2.97
C VAL A 116 11.73 -4.87 -3.66
N ARG A 117 11.72 -3.87 -4.55
CA ARG A 117 12.93 -3.32 -5.16
C ARG A 117 13.54 -2.25 -4.27
N GLY A 118 14.88 -2.26 -4.14
CA GLY A 118 15.61 -1.31 -3.32
C GLY A 118 15.65 -1.66 -1.83
N ALA A 119 15.90 -0.66 -0.98
CA ALA A 119 16.08 -0.83 0.46
C ALA A 119 14.77 -0.76 1.24
N GLY A 120 14.73 -1.50 2.35
CA GLY A 120 13.58 -1.61 3.26
C GLY A 120 12.59 -2.70 2.83
N GLY A 121 11.41 -2.68 3.46
CA GLY A 121 10.28 -3.55 3.18
C GLY A 121 8.96 -2.89 3.54
N TRP A 122 7.87 -3.62 3.44
CA TRP A 122 6.57 -3.13 3.90
C TRP A 122 6.40 -3.36 5.41
N HIS A 123 5.50 -2.56 5.99
CA HIS A 123 5.12 -2.60 7.40
C HIS A 123 3.65 -3.03 7.56
N TYR A 124 2.76 -2.52 6.71
CA TYR A 124 1.35 -2.93 6.69
C TYR A 124 1.01 -3.56 5.34
N HIS A 125 0.07 -4.48 5.35
CA HIS A 125 -0.48 -5.09 4.15
C HIS A 125 -2.00 -5.14 4.27
N VAL A 126 -2.67 -4.47 3.32
CA VAL A 126 -4.11 -4.49 3.15
C VAL A 126 -4.42 -5.36 1.95
N ARG A 127 -5.33 -6.32 2.13
CA ARG A 127 -5.88 -7.10 1.02
C ARG A 127 -7.37 -6.88 0.95
N VAL A 128 -7.87 -6.56 -0.24
CA VAL A 128 -9.30 -6.41 -0.53
C VAL A 128 -9.68 -7.45 -1.58
N THR A 129 -10.68 -8.24 -1.26
CA THR A 129 -11.28 -9.25 -2.15
C THR A 129 -12.80 -9.07 -2.16
N GLY A 130 -13.47 -9.75 -3.07
CA GLY A 130 -14.92 -9.83 -3.03
C GLY A 130 -15.50 -10.52 -1.80
N ALA A 131 -14.71 -11.33 -1.08
CA ALA A 131 -15.14 -12.02 0.13
C ALA A 131 -14.91 -11.21 1.42
N GLY A 132 -14.20 -10.08 1.34
CA GLY A 132 -13.87 -9.24 2.48
C GLY A 132 -12.49 -8.60 2.35
N ALA A 133 -12.09 -7.90 3.42
CA ALA A 133 -10.80 -7.23 3.49
C ALA A 133 -10.05 -7.61 4.77
N THR A 134 -8.72 -7.67 4.67
CA THR A 134 -7.83 -7.92 5.81
C THR A 134 -6.77 -6.81 5.91
N LEU A 135 -6.29 -6.60 7.13
CA LEU A 135 -5.13 -5.76 7.41
C LEU A 135 -4.20 -6.55 8.33
N GLU A 136 -2.94 -6.61 7.96
CA GLU A 136 -1.86 -7.13 8.80
C GLU A 136 -0.74 -6.10 8.93
N GLY A 137 0.00 -6.16 10.03
CA GLY A 137 1.10 -5.24 10.32
C GLY A 137 2.24 -5.93 11.05
N LEU A 138 3.44 -5.37 10.97
CA LEU A 138 4.53 -5.77 11.87
C LEU A 138 4.28 -5.18 13.28
N PRO A 139 4.58 -5.94 14.35
CA PRO A 139 4.48 -5.42 15.71
C PRO A 139 5.44 -4.26 15.92
N THR A 140 5.01 -3.26 16.67
CA THR A 140 5.83 -2.07 16.94
C THR A 140 6.98 -2.40 17.89
N ALA A 141 8.04 -1.60 17.88
CA ALA A 141 9.21 -1.82 18.75
C ALA A 141 8.86 -1.80 20.26
N GLN A 142 7.77 -1.14 20.67
CA GLN A 142 7.25 -1.20 22.04
C GLN A 142 6.74 -2.60 22.43
N GLU A 143 6.34 -3.41 21.46
CA GLU A 143 5.76 -4.76 21.62
C GLU A 143 6.77 -5.87 21.32
N SER A 144 7.96 -5.53 20.80
CA SER A 144 8.99 -6.48 20.39
C SER A 144 10.36 -5.99 20.82
N ALA A 145 10.70 -6.27 22.08
CA ALA A 145 12.09 -6.27 22.50
C ALA A 145 12.82 -7.39 21.75
N ALA A 146 13.59 -7.02 20.72
CA ALA A 146 14.50 -7.87 19.95
C ALA A 146 13.87 -9.00 19.12
N ALA A 147 13.63 -8.78 17.82
CA ALA A 147 13.61 -9.87 16.84
C ALA A 147 13.86 -9.37 15.41
N VAL A 148 14.96 -9.84 14.82
CA VAL A 148 15.08 -9.99 13.36
C VAL A 148 14.12 -11.12 12.96
N GLY A 149 13.24 -10.90 11.98
CA GLY A 149 12.27 -11.90 11.53
C GLY A 149 10.85 -11.76 12.11
N GLN A 150 10.41 -10.53 12.41
CA GLN A 150 9.01 -10.28 12.80
C GLN A 150 8.04 -10.79 11.73
N LYS A 151 7.07 -11.59 12.16
CA LYS A 151 5.96 -12.05 11.32
C LYS A 151 4.83 -11.02 11.37
N PRO A 152 4.15 -10.73 10.24
CA PRO A 152 2.93 -9.94 10.24
C PRO A 152 1.87 -10.53 11.18
N VAL A 153 1.18 -9.66 11.91
CA VAL A 153 0.06 -10.02 12.79
C VAL A 153 -1.23 -9.39 12.26
N PRO A 154 -2.38 -10.09 12.34
CA PRO A 154 -3.66 -9.52 11.97
C PRO A 154 -4.00 -8.28 12.81
N MET A 155 -4.62 -7.29 12.19
CA MET A 155 -5.14 -6.07 12.80
C MET A 155 -6.65 -5.95 12.55
N ALA A 156 -7.26 -4.86 13.03
CA ALA A 156 -8.66 -4.56 12.73
C ALA A 156 -8.87 -4.46 11.21
N ALA A 157 -9.82 -5.25 10.69
CA ALA A 157 -10.11 -5.32 9.27
C ALA A 157 -10.54 -3.95 8.71
N PRO A 158 -10.12 -3.59 7.49
CA PRO A 158 -10.59 -2.38 6.81
C PRO A 158 -12.08 -2.42 6.51
N THR A 159 -12.70 -1.24 6.41
CA THR A 159 -14.04 -1.12 5.81
C THR A 159 -13.91 -0.72 4.35
N VAL A 160 -14.61 -1.43 3.46
CA VAL A 160 -14.56 -1.20 2.01
C VAL A 160 -15.93 -0.79 1.50
N THR A 161 -15.98 0.28 0.72
CA THR A 161 -17.17 0.75 0.00
C THR A 161 -16.85 0.98 -1.47
N ILE A 162 -17.81 0.75 -2.35
CA ILE A 162 -17.65 0.96 -3.79
C ILE A 162 -18.34 2.27 -4.18
N GLU A 163 -17.59 3.15 -4.87
CA GLU A 163 -18.11 4.42 -5.39
C GLU A 163 -17.76 4.55 -6.88
N GLY A 164 -18.74 4.26 -7.75
CA GLY A 164 -18.48 4.20 -9.20
C GLY A 164 -17.52 3.06 -9.54
N THR A 165 -16.34 3.40 -10.06
CA THR A 165 -15.26 2.43 -10.32
C THR A 165 -14.18 2.41 -9.24
N ASN A 166 -14.42 3.08 -8.11
CA ASN A 166 -13.44 3.19 -7.03
C ASN A 166 -13.76 2.26 -5.86
N LEU A 167 -12.72 1.62 -5.33
CA LEU A 167 -12.74 1.00 -4.01
C LEU A 167 -12.26 2.02 -2.98
N ILE A 168 -13.13 2.40 -2.04
CA ILE A 168 -12.81 3.27 -0.92
C ILE A 168 -12.56 2.39 0.31
N ILE A 169 -11.35 2.46 0.85
CA ILE A 169 -10.84 1.54 1.86
C ILE A 169 -10.38 2.34 3.08
N ASP A 170 -11.17 2.32 4.16
CA ASP A 170 -10.78 2.95 5.44
C ASP A 170 -10.07 1.94 6.32
N THR A 171 -8.87 2.29 6.81
CA THR A 171 -7.98 1.39 7.54
C THR A 171 -7.61 1.94 8.92
N ALA A 172 -7.20 1.04 9.81
CA ALA A 172 -6.62 1.39 11.11
C ALA A 172 -5.11 1.74 11.03
N ILE A 173 -4.54 1.86 9.83
CA ILE A 173 -3.13 2.26 9.65
C ILE A 173 -2.99 3.70 10.16
N PRO A 174 -2.00 3.99 11.03
CA PRO A 174 -1.79 5.35 11.54
C PRO A 174 -1.66 6.37 10.41
N SER A 175 -2.20 7.57 10.59
CA SER A 175 -2.02 8.63 9.61
C SER A 175 -0.54 8.99 9.46
N GLY A 176 -0.04 9.07 8.23
CA GLY A 176 1.36 9.33 7.97
C GLY A 176 1.68 9.46 6.48
N GLN A 177 2.94 9.77 6.19
CA GLN A 177 3.48 9.75 4.83
C GLN A 177 4.19 8.42 4.60
N TYR A 178 3.70 7.68 3.62
CA TYR A 178 4.18 6.35 3.28
C TYR A 178 4.48 6.26 1.79
N ALA A 179 5.20 5.21 1.42
CA ALA A 179 5.26 4.74 0.05
C ALA A 179 4.47 3.43 -0.06
N TYR A 180 4.09 3.04 -1.26
CA TYR A 180 3.10 1.99 -1.50
C TYR A 180 3.55 1.04 -2.61
N TRP A 181 3.17 -0.21 -2.47
CA TRP A 181 3.09 -1.16 -3.58
C TRP A 181 1.62 -1.54 -3.71
N VAL A 182 1.04 -1.32 -4.88
CA VAL A 182 -0.37 -1.61 -5.15
C VAL A 182 -0.44 -2.57 -6.31
N THR A 183 -1.18 -3.65 -6.15
CA THR A 183 -1.27 -4.71 -7.16
C THR A 183 -2.70 -5.17 -7.34
N SER A 184 -3.05 -5.59 -8.55
CA SER A 184 -4.34 -6.18 -8.89
C SER A 184 -4.13 -7.58 -9.46
N SER A 185 -4.67 -8.58 -8.76
CA SER A 185 -4.63 -9.99 -9.17
C SER A 185 -6.03 -10.48 -9.51
N VAL A 186 -6.15 -11.59 -10.24
CA VAL A 186 -7.45 -12.22 -10.49
C VAL A 186 -7.97 -12.92 -9.24
N TYR A 187 -9.23 -12.72 -8.87
CA TYR A 187 -9.83 -13.41 -7.74
C TYR A 187 -10.22 -14.86 -8.07
N SER A 188 -9.95 -15.78 -7.14
CA SER A 188 -10.39 -17.17 -7.18
C SER A 188 -10.98 -17.62 -5.84
N PRO A 189 -12.26 -18.05 -5.80
CA PRO A 189 -12.85 -18.61 -4.59
C PRO A 189 -12.30 -19.99 -4.22
N LEU A 190 -11.55 -20.63 -5.13
CA LEU A 190 -10.95 -21.95 -4.91
C LEU A 190 -9.58 -21.87 -4.22
N SER A 191 -9.04 -20.67 -4.07
CA SER A 191 -7.78 -20.41 -3.38
C SER A 191 -8.05 -19.90 -1.98
N ALA A 192 -7.26 -20.36 -1.00
CA ALA A 192 -7.43 -19.99 0.40
C ALA A 192 -7.22 -18.47 0.64
N ASP A 193 -6.42 -17.85 -0.21
CA ASP A 193 -6.01 -16.45 -0.10
C ASP A 193 -6.70 -15.54 -1.14
N GLY A 194 -7.63 -16.11 -1.92
CA GLY A 194 -8.46 -15.42 -2.89
C GLY A 194 -7.79 -15.15 -4.24
N ILE A 195 -6.54 -15.57 -4.46
CA ILE A 195 -5.77 -15.24 -5.67
C ILE A 195 -5.70 -16.43 -6.64
N LEU A 196 -6.11 -16.21 -7.90
CA LEU A 196 -5.85 -17.12 -8.99
C LEU A 196 -4.39 -17.01 -9.44
N ARG A 197 -3.63 -18.10 -9.30
CA ARG A 197 -2.21 -18.12 -9.66
C ARG A 197 -2.02 -18.41 -11.15
N PRO A 198 -1.06 -17.76 -11.81
CA PRO A 198 -0.73 -18.07 -13.19
C PRO A 198 -0.25 -19.51 -13.33
N SER A 199 -0.55 -20.10 -14.47
CA SER A 199 -0.04 -21.41 -14.88
C SER A 199 0.36 -21.38 -16.35
N THR A 200 1.19 -22.33 -16.79
CA THR A 200 1.50 -22.52 -18.21
C THR A 200 0.48 -23.43 -18.93
N GLY A 201 -0.58 -23.84 -18.23
CA GLY A 201 -1.64 -24.67 -18.79
C GLY A 201 -2.60 -23.87 -19.67
N THR A 202 -3.35 -24.56 -20.51
CA THR A 202 -4.32 -23.96 -21.45
C THR A 202 -5.76 -24.01 -20.94
N ASP A 203 -5.97 -24.19 -19.63
CA ASP A 203 -7.31 -24.24 -19.04
C ASP A 203 -8.01 -22.87 -19.17
N THR A 204 -9.26 -22.90 -19.62
CA THR A 204 -10.13 -21.72 -19.76
C THR A 204 -10.47 -21.02 -18.43
N SER A 205 -10.31 -21.71 -17.30
CA SER A 205 -10.51 -21.17 -15.96
C SER A 205 -9.21 -20.68 -15.29
N ALA A 206 -8.06 -20.98 -15.90
CA ALA A 206 -6.77 -20.57 -15.37
C ALA A 206 -6.37 -19.18 -15.88
N LEU A 207 -5.59 -18.48 -15.06
CA LEU A 207 -4.75 -17.38 -15.52
C LEU A 207 -3.55 -18.00 -16.22
N GLN A 208 -3.39 -17.77 -17.53
CA GLN A 208 -2.29 -18.36 -18.28
C GLN A 208 -1.13 -17.37 -18.38
N ALA A 209 0.09 -17.86 -18.22
CA ALA A 209 1.31 -17.09 -18.38
C ALA A 209 2.37 -17.92 -19.12
N SER A 210 3.34 -17.20 -19.71
CA SER A 210 4.45 -17.80 -20.46
C SER A 210 5.42 -18.60 -19.58
N ARG A 211 5.45 -18.34 -18.27
CA ARG A 211 6.37 -18.97 -17.30
C ARG A 211 5.65 -19.50 -16.06
N ALA A 212 6.12 -20.62 -15.53
CA ALA A 212 5.50 -21.32 -14.40
C ALA A 212 5.59 -20.57 -13.05
N SER A 213 6.54 -19.64 -12.91
CA SER A 213 6.73 -18.83 -11.70
C SER A 213 6.37 -17.36 -11.94
N ALA A 214 5.43 -17.08 -12.84
CA ALA A 214 5.01 -15.72 -13.10
C ALA A 214 4.29 -15.14 -11.85
N PRO A 215 4.51 -13.86 -11.51
CA PRO A 215 3.79 -13.14 -10.47
C PRO A 215 2.28 -13.23 -10.64
N ALA A 216 1.55 -13.32 -9.54
CA ALA A 216 0.09 -13.38 -9.58
C ALA A 216 -0.60 -12.10 -10.07
N PRO A 217 -0.11 -10.88 -9.75
CA PRO A 217 -0.73 -9.65 -10.25
C PRO A 217 -0.69 -9.57 -11.76
N VAL A 218 -1.84 -9.27 -12.37
CA VAL A 218 -1.90 -8.93 -13.80
C VAL A 218 -1.64 -7.46 -14.04
N ASP A 219 -1.75 -6.65 -12.99
CA ASP A 219 -1.49 -5.23 -13.03
C ASP A 219 -0.85 -4.76 -11.72
N VAL A 220 -0.01 -3.75 -11.80
CA VAL A 220 0.69 -3.15 -10.67
C VAL A 220 0.88 -1.66 -10.89
N LEU A 221 0.77 -0.91 -9.80
CA LEU A 221 1.09 0.50 -9.82
C LEU A 221 2.61 0.68 -9.89
N ALA A 222 3.11 1.10 -11.06
CA ALA A 222 4.54 1.25 -11.31
C ALA A 222 4.86 2.51 -12.12
N ALA A 223 6.15 2.79 -12.32
CA ALA A 223 6.54 3.81 -13.27
C ALA A 223 6.21 3.33 -14.71
N PRO A 224 5.76 4.22 -15.61
CA PRO A 224 5.65 3.89 -17.03
C PRO A 224 7.00 3.35 -17.50
N ASP A 225 7.01 2.18 -18.14
CA ASP A 225 8.20 1.44 -18.60
C ASP A 225 8.94 0.58 -17.56
N ASP A 226 8.40 0.41 -16.34
CA ASP A 226 9.01 -0.49 -15.35
C ASP A 226 8.74 -1.98 -15.63
N THR A 227 9.49 -2.54 -16.58
CA THR A 227 9.39 -3.96 -16.94
C THR A 227 10.00 -4.90 -15.89
N ALA A 228 10.71 -4.38 -14.88
CA ALA A 228 11.40 -5.21 -13.89
C ALA A 228 10.43 -5.97 -12.98
N VAL A 229 9.16 -5.55 -12.92
CA VAL A 229 8.09 -6.25 -12.20
C VAL A 229 7.95 -7.68 -12.68
N TYR A 230 7.83 -7.86 -14.00
CA TYR A 230 7.53 -9.16 -14.59
C TYR A 230 8.74 -9.86 -15.20
N THR A 231 9.92 -9.24 -15.19
CA THR A 231 11.17 -9.87 -15.62
C THR A 231 12.07 -10.26 -14.46
N LEU A 232 12.09 -9.47 -13.38
CA LEU A 232 12.92 -9.69 -12.21
C LEU A 232 12.12 -10.01 -10.95
N ASP A 233 10.79 -10.10 -11.05
CA ASP A 233 9.90 -10.36 -9.92
C ASP A 233 10.09 -9.35 -8.78
N THR A 234 10.38 -8.09 -9.14
CA THR A 234 10.56 -6.99 -8.17
C THR A 234 9.73 -5.77 -8.50
N LEU A 235 9.11 -5.15 -7.51
CA LEU A 235 8.33 -3.91 -7.67
C LEU A 235 8.94 -2.78 -6.83
N ALA A 236 9.14 -1.62 -7.46
CA ALA A 236 9.54 -0.41 -6.76
C ALA A 236 8.33 0.23 -6.06
N PRO A 237 8.49 0.83 -4.87
CA PRO A 237 7.40 1.54 -4.22
C PRO A 237 7.13 2.87 -4.94
N VAL A 238 5.87 3.30 -4.95
CA VAL A 238 5.46 4.65 -5.33
C VAL A 238 5.19 5.53 -4.11
N GLY A 239 5.46 6.82 -4.21
CA GLY A 239 5.33 7.77 -3.10
C GLY A 239 6.58 7.89 -2.23
N GLU A 240 6.45 8.61 -1.11
CA GLU A 240 7.58 9.00 -0.27
C GLU A 240 7.40 8.57 1.18
N THR A 241 8.44 7.95 1.74
CA THR A 241 8.58 7.83 3.20
C THR A 241 9.38 9.02 3.69
N ARG A 242 8.74 9.99 4.35
CA ARG A 242 9.46 11.10 4.98
C ARG A 242 9.74 10.77 6.44
N ASP A 243 10.96 10.35 6.74
CA ASP A 243 11.40 10.21 8.13
C ASP A 243 11.85 11.59 8.65
N SER A 244 10.89 12.34 9.19
CA SER A 244 11.17 13.62 9.84
C SER A 244 12.12 13.48 11.03
N ARG A 245 12.23 12.28 11.63
CA ARG A 245 13.15 12.03 12.75
C ARG A 245 14.59 12.01 12.27
N THR A 246 14.87 11.48 11.08
CA THR A 246 16.22 11.54 10.50
C THR A 246 16.64 12.99 10.23
N LEU A 247 15.73 13.80 9.67
CA LEU A 247 15.98 15.23 9.46
C LEU A 247 16.20 15.97 10.78
N LEU A 248 15.40 15.67 11.80
CA LEU A 248 15.53 16.28 13.12
C LEU A 248 16.81 15.85 13.83
N LEU A 249 17.19 14.57 13.75
CA LEU A 249 18.46 14.07 14.28
C LEU A 249 19.66 14.67 13.54
N ALA A 250 19.59 14.81 12.23
CA ALA A 250 20.62 15.50 11.45
C ALA A 250 20.72 16.98 11.83
N ALA A 251 19.59 17.66 12.05
CA ALA A 251 19.57 19.04 12.51
C ALA A 251 20.18 19.18 13.92
N VAL A 252 19.80 18.30 14.87
CA VAL A 252 20.35 18.28 16.22
C VAL A 252 21.85 17.99 16.20
N GLY A 253 22.29 17.00 15.40
CA GLY A 253 23.70 16.70 15.19
C GLY A 253 24.47 17.87 14.59
N GLY A 254 23.89 18.57 13.61
CA GLY A 254 24.45 19.78 13.00
C GLY A 254 24.59 20.94 13.99
N VAL A 255 23.59 21.16 14.85
CA VAL A 255 23.66 22.16 15.93
C VAL A 255 24.76 21.80 16.93
N GLY A 256 24.86 20.52 17.31
CA GLY A 256 25.94 20.03 18.17
C GLY A 256 27.32 20.32 17.59
N LEU A 257 27.53 20.01 16.31
CA LEU A 257 28.78 20.28 15.59
C LEU A 257 29.12 21.79 15.57
N LEU A 258 28.14 22.64 15.27
CA LEU A 258 28.33 24.09 15.24
C LEU A 258 28.74 24.66 16.61
N LEU A 259 28.14 24.16 17.69
CA LEU A 259 28.52 24.54 19.05
C LEU A 259 29.95 24.12 19.38
N THR A 260 30.37 22.92 18.97
CA THR A 260 31.76 22.46 19.16
C THR A 260 32.77 23.30 18.38
N VAL A 261 32.47 23.63 17.12
CA VAL A 261 33.32 24.51 16.30
C VAL A 261 33.40 25.90 16.92
N GLY A 262 32.26 26.48 17.32
CA GLY A 262 32.19 27.79 17.98
C GLY A 262 32.99 27.83 19.29
N ALA A 263 32.86 26.80 20.13
CA ALA A 263 33.63 26.68 21.36
C ALA A 263 35.14 26.58 21.09
N THR A 264 35.54 25.79 20.09
CA THR A 264 36.95 25.65 19.68
C THR A 264 37.54 26.98 19.23
N VAL A 265 36.82 27.73 18.40
CA VAL A 265 37.24 29.06 17.93
C VAL A 265 37.33 30.06 19.08
N LEU A 266 36.37 30.05 20.01
CA LEU A 266 36.38 30.91 21.21
C LEU A 266 37.57 30.62 22.12
N VAL A 267 37.93 29.35 22.33
CA VAL A 267 39.10 28.95 23.12
C VAL A 267 40.39 29.39 22.43
N TRP A 268 40.49 29.21 21.11
CA TRP A 268 41.67 29.62 20.35
C TRP A 268 41.90 31.13 20.40
N ARG A 269 40.83 31.92 20.26
CA ARG A 269 40.89 33.38 20.41
C ARG A 269 41.33 33.86 21.79
N ARG A 270 41.04 33.11 22.85
CA ARG A 270 41.44 33.46 24.23
C ARG A 270 42.88 33.11 24.59
N ARG A 271 43.55 32.25 23.80
CA ARG A 271 44.94 31.84 24.02
C ARG A 271 45.97 32.60 23.17
N GLY A 272 45.50 33.39 22.21
CA GLY A 272 46.35 34.20 21.31
C GLY A 272 46.60 35.64 21.79
N VAL A 273 46.33 35.94 23.06
CA VAL A 273 46.68 37.18 23.77
C VAL A 273 47.54 36.79 24.96
#